data_AF-A0A6V7H1Z7-F1
#
_entry.id   AF-A0A6V7H1Z7-F1
#
_cell.length_a   1.000
_cell.length_b   1.000
_cell.length_c   1.000
_cell.angle_alpha   90.00
_cell.angle_beta   90.00
_cell.angle_gamma   90.00
#
_symmetry.space_group_name_H-M   'P 1'
#
loop_
_entity.id
_entity.type
_entity.pdbx_description
1 polymer ?
#
loop_
_entity_poly.entity_id
_entity_poly.type
_entity_poly.pdbx_seq_one_letter_code
_entity_poly.pdbx_strand_id
1 'polypeptide(L)'
;LEQMELEVRGMNGTARDRLRGRVESHRAELKRLTQEFQSAKKARDESIEISREDSWDSNITEDQKRRLLDASEQIERSGRTLQNGYRMVLETEEIGSQVLKELHEQRETIQKGRARLRETDAELGRGSRLLSIMIFRNIQQRIILAMVALTLIIVACIAIYYSFKSKS
;
A
#
# COMPACT_ATOMS: atom_id res chain seq x y z
N LEU A 1 35.32 51.62 -58.62
CA LEU A 1 36.78 51.74 -58.86
C LEU A 1 37.06 51.98 -60.33
N GLU A 2 36.54 51.14 -61.22
CA GLU A 2 36.63 51.35 -62.68
C GLU A 2 36.05 52.71 -63.15
N GLN A 3 34.97 53.19 -62.54
CA GLN A 3 34.34 54.45 -62.93
C GLN A 3 35.11 55.71 -62.45
N MET A 4 35.94 55.61 -61.40
CA MET A 4 36.82 56.71 -60.96
C MET A 4 38.12 56.77 -61.78
N GLU A 5 38.61 55.64 -62.29
CA GLU A 5 39.80 55.62 -63.18
C GLU A 5 39.50 56.25 -64.55
N LEU A 6 38.25 56.17 -65.00
CA LEU A 6 37.78 56.75 -66.27
C LEU A 6 37.72 58.29 -66.25
N GLU A 7 37.28 58.92 -65.15
CA GLU A 7 37.25 60.39 -65.02
C GLU A 7 38.64 61.01 -64.90
N VAL A 8 39.61 60.30 -64.33
CA VAL A 8 40.98 60.79 -64.11
C VAL A 8 41.81 60.84 -65.40
N ARG A 9 41.30 60.28 -66.51
CA ARG A 9 41.97 60.29 -67.80
C ARG A 9 41.66 61.54 -68.64
N GLY A 10 40.72 62.40 -68.22
CA GLY A 10 40.26 63.57 -68.97
C GLY A 10 40.70 64.96 -68.48
N MET A 11 41.42 65.10 -67.35
CA MET A 11 41.66 66.42 -66.72
C MET A 11 43.15 66.76 -66.50
N ASN A 12 43.45 68.07 -66.62
CA ASN A 12 44.78 68.70 -66.70
C ASN A 12 45.70 68.44 -65.48
N GLY A 13 47.01 68.48 -65.69
CA GLY A 13 48.06 67.74 -64.97
C GLY A 13 48.18 67.86 -63.45
N THR A 14 47.65 68.90 -62.79
CA THR A 14 47.74 69.06 -61.32
C THR A 14 46.62 68.36 -60.53
N ALA A 15 45.46 68.09 -61.14
CA ALA A 15 44.37 67.36 -60.48
C ALA A 15 44.61 65.84 -60.48
N ARG A 16 45.34 65.32 -61.47
CA ARG A 16 45.55 63.90 -61.73
C ARG A 16 46.32 63.19 -60.62
N ASP A 17 47.37 63.81 -60.08
CA ASP A 17 48.17 63.21 -59.01
C ASP A 17 47.42 63.17 -57.67
N ARG A 18 46.58 64.18 -57.37
CA ARG A 18 45.71 64.16 -56.18
C ARG A 18 44.63 63.10 -56.27
N LEU A 19 43.99 62.96 -57.43
CA LEU A 19 42.95 61.95 -57.65
C LEU A 19 43.54 60.54 -57.66
N ARG A 20 44.72 60.34 -58.26
CA ARG A 20 45.43 59.05 -58.24
C ARG A 20 45.86 58.66 -56.82
N GLY A 21 46.34 59.62 -56.03
CA GLY A 21 46.62 59.39 -54.60
C GLY A 21 45.38 58.97 -53.80
N ARG A 22 44.21 59.55 -54.09
CA ARG A 22 42.93 59.18 -53.44
C ARG A 22 42.40 57.82 -53.89
N VAL A 23 42.58 57.46 -55.17
CA VAL A 23 42.19 56.13 -55.67
C VAL A 23 43.08 55.05 -55.06
N GLU A 24 44.38 55.28 -54.97
CA GLU A 24 45.30 54.34 -54.30
C GLU A 24 45.05 54.25 -52.79
N SER A 25 44.76 55.36 -52.11
CA SER A 25 44.42 55.32 -50.67
C SER A 25 43.13 54.56 -50.41
N HIS A 26 42.08 54.78 -51.22
CA HIS A 26 40.84 54.03 -51.09
C HIS A 26 40.99 52.56 -51.45
N ARG A 27 41.88 52.22 -52.41
CA ARG A 27 42.20 50.82 -52.73
C ARG A 27 42.92 50.14 -51.55
N ALA A 28 43.84 50.85 -50.90
CA ALA A 28 44.54 50.37 -49.71
C ALA A 28 43.57 50.20 -48.52
N GLU A 29 42.68 51.16 -48.30
CA GLU A 29 41.63 51.08 -47.28
C GLU A 29 40.66 49.93 -47.51
N LEU A 30 40.20 49.71 -48.76
CA LEU A 30 39.33 48.58 -49.08
C LEU A 30 40.02 47.24 -48.87
N LYS A 31 41.32 47.14 -49.22
CA LYS A 31 42.10 45.92 -48.98
C LYS A 31 42.26 45.65 -47.47
N ARG A 32 42.57 46.69 -46.70
CA ARG A 32 42.67 46.61 -45.24
C ARG A 32 41.35 46.20 -44.61
N LEU A 33 40.25 46.84 -45.00
CA LEU A 33 38.92 46.57 -44.45
C LEU A 33 38.44 45.16 -44.79
N THR A 34 38.74 44.67 -46.00
CA THR A 34 38.43 43.29 -46.39
C THR A 34 39.22 42.28 -45.56
N GLN A 35 40.50 42.58 -45.29
CA GLN A 35 41.35 41.73 -44.45
C GLN A 35 40.87 41.72 -42.99
N GLU A 36 40.53 42.88 -42.43
CA GLU A 36 39.95 42.98 -41.07
C GLU A 36 38.61 42.23 -40.97
N PHE A 37 37.74 42.36 -41.99
CA PHE A 37 36.48 41.61 -42.04
C PHE A 37 36.68 40.10 -42.13
N GLN A 38 37.60 39.62 -42.99
CA GLN A 38 37.91 38.19 -43.08
C GLN A 38 38.50 37.65 -41.78
N SER A 39 39.33 38.44 -41.10
CA SER A 39 39.92 38.08 -39.81
C SER A 39 38.84 38.00 -38.71
N ALA A 40 37.97 39.01 -38.64
CA ALA A 40 36.86 39.04 -37.69
C ALA A 40 35.84 37.91 -37.95
N LYS A 41 35.57 37.59 -39.22
CA LYS A 41 34.70 36.47 -39.59
C LYS A 41 35.29 35.13 -39.12
N LYS A 42 36.57 34.87 -39.37
CA LYS A 42 37.23 33.64 -38.91
C LYS A 42 37.22 33.50 -37.40
N ALA A 43 37.55 34.57 -36.66
CA ALA A 43 37.49 34.55 -35.20
C ALA A 43 36.07 34.30 -34.66
N ARG A 44 35.04 34.82 -35.35
CA ARG A 44 33.64 34.55 -34.99
C ARG A 44 33.25 33.10 -35.31
N ASP A 45 33.64 32.58 -36.47
CA ASP A 45 33.33 31.20 -36.85
C ASP A 45 34.03 30.20 -35.91
N GLU A 46 35.31 30.41 -35.58
CA GLU A 46 36.08 29.60 -34.62
C GLU A 46 35.50 29.67 -33.19
N SER A 47 35.10 30.86 -32.71
CA SER A 47 34.48 30.97 -31.37
C SER A 47 33.11 30.31 -31.27
N ILE A 48 32.32 30.32 -32.35
CA ILE A 48 31.03 29.63 -32.43
C ILE A 48 31.23 28.11 -32.49
N GLU A 49 32.24 27.64 -33.21
CA GLU A 49 32.56 26.21 -33.34
C GLU A 49 33.04 25.62 -31.99
N ILE A 50 34.00 26.28 -31.34
CA ILE A 50 34.50 25.88 -30.01
C ILE A 50 33.36 25.90 -28.97
N SER A 51 32.53 26.95 -28.96
CA SER A 51 31.40 27.03 -28.03
C SER A 51 30.32 25.99 -28.30
N ARG A 52 30.16 25.52 -29.54
CA ARG A 52 29.20 24.46 -29.87
C ARG A 52 29.73 23.08 -29.51
N GLU A 53 31.00 22.82 -29.78
CA GLU A 53 31.62 21.51 -29.55
C GLU A 53 31.76 21.20 -28.05
N ASP A 54 32.28 22.14 -27.24
CA ASP A 54 32.40 21.96 -25.79
C ASP A 54 31.03 21.91 -25.08
N SER A 55 30.04 22.65 -25.60
CA SER A 55 28.72 22.74 -24.98
C SER A 55 27.83 21.55 -25.30
N TRP A 56 27.82 21.04 -26.53
CA TRP A 56 26.95 19.91 -26.88
C TRP A 56 27.42 18.60 -26.24
N ASP A 57 28.71 18.29 -26.32
CA ASP A 57 29.23 16.99 -25.87
C ASP A 57 29.23 16.87 -24.33
N SER A 58 29.60 17.95 -23.64
CA SER A 58 29.61 17.98 -22.16
C SER A 58 28.20 17.96 -21.56
N ASN A 59 27.23 18.68 -22.13
CA ASN A 59 25.86 18.70 -21.61
C ASN A 59 25.11 17.38 -21.88
N ILE A 60 25.30 16.78 -23.06
CA ILE A 60 24.68 15.49 -23.39
C ILE A 60 25.20 14.39 -22.46
N THR A 61 26.50 14.38 -22.19
CA THR A 61 27.13 13.39 -21.31
C THR A 61 26.69 13.54 -19.85
N GLU A 62 26.60 14.77 -19.33
CA GLU A 62 26.13 15.02 -17.95
C GLU A 62 24.63 14.72 -17.78
N ASP A 63 23.79 14.99 -18.78
CA ASP A 63 22.37 14.62 -18.73
C ASP A 63 22.17 13.09 -18.80
N GLN A 64 22.96 12.37 -19.59
CA GLN A 64 22.96 10.91 -19.61
C GLN A 64 23.38 10.33 -18.26
N LYS A 65 24.45 10.87 -17.66
CA LYS A 65 24.94 10.47 -16.34
C LYS A 65 23.91 10.75 -15.24
N ARG A 66 23.23 11.90 -15.26
CA ARG A 66 22.13 12.20 -14.35
C ARG A 66 20.98 11.21 -14.48
N ARG A 67 20.60 10.84 -15.71
CA ARG A 67 19.57 9.82 -15.96
C ARG A 67 19.96 8.44 -15.43
N LEU A 68 21.23 8.05 -15.58
CA LEU A 68 21.74 6.78 -15.04
C LEU A 68 21.75 6.79 -13.51
N LEU A 69 22.14 7.91 -12.87
CA LEU A 69 22.10 8.05 -11.42
C LEU A 69 20.66 8.00 -10.89
N ASP A 70 19.73 8.71 -11.53
CA ASP A 70 18.31 8.70 -11.15
C ASP A 70 17.68 7.31 -11.35
N ALA A 71 18.00 6.63 -12.46
CA ALA A 71 17.59 5.25 -12.68
C ALA A 71 18.18 4.29 -11.64
N SER A 72 19.47 4.47 -11.27
CA SER A 72 20.12 3.67 -10.24
C SER A 72 19.49 3.90 -8.86
N GLU A 73 19.19 5.16 -8.51
CA GLU A 73 18.52 5.50 -7.26
C GLU A 73 17.09 4.91 -7.23
N GLN A 74 16.37 4.96 -8.35
CA GLN A 74 15.05 4.35 -8.47
C GLN A 74 15.10 2.82 -8.32
N ILE A 75 16.12 2.16 -8.90
CA ILE A 75 16.33 0.72 -8.73
C ILE A 75 16.63 0.41 -7.27
N GLU A 76 17.50 1.19 -6.63
CA GLU A 76 17.85 0.98 -5.22
C GLU A 76 16.63 1.17 -4.30
N ARG A 77 15.81 2.20 -4.53
CA ARG A 77 14.55 2.42 -3.81
C ARG A 77 13.55 1.30 -4.04
N SER A 78 13.39 0.85 -5.28
CA SER A 78 12.53 -0.27 -5.63
C SER A 78 13.01 -1.57 -4.97
N GLY A 79 14.32 -1.81 -4.94
CA GLY A 79 14.94 -2.95 -4.27
C GLY A 79 14.69 -2.95 -2.76
N ARG A 80 14.87 -1.81 -2.08
CA ARG A 80 14.53 -1.65 -0.66
C ARG A 80 13.04 -1.90 -0.39
N THR A 81 12.17 -1.37 -1.25
CA THR A 81 10.72 -1.56 -1.13
C THR A 81 10.34 -3.02 -1.30
N LEU A 82 10.95 -3.71 -2.27
CA LEU A 82 10.74 -5.14 -2.50
C LEU A 82 11.25 -5.98 -1.32
N GLN A 83 12.42 -5.67 -0.78
CA GLN A 83 12.97 -6.34 0.40
C GLN A 83 12.06 -6.17 1.63
N ASN A 84 11.54 -4.95 1.83
CA ASN A 84 10.58 -4.68 2.90
C ASN A 84 9.26 -5.42 2.68
N GLY A 85 8.76 -5.45 1.44
CA GLY A 85 7.57 -6.21 1.07
C GLY A 85 7.75 -7.71 1.30
N TYR A 86 8.90 -8.27 0.92
CA TYR A 86 9.23 -9.67 1.15
C TYR A 86 9.26 -10.00 2.65
N ARG A 87 9.91 -9.17 3.45
CA ARG A 87 9.90 -9.31 4.90
C ARG A 87 8.49 -9.26 5.48
N MET A 88 7.66 -8.32 5.03
CA MET A 88 6.27 -8.19 5.47
C MET A 88 5.43 -9.42 5.10
N VAL A 89 5.65 -10.01 3.92
CA VAL A 89 4.98 -11.25 3.50
C VAL A 89 5.39 -12.42 4.39
N LEU A 90 6.66 -12.55 4.72
CA LEU A 90 7.13 -13.60 5.66
C LEU A 90 6.53 -13.43 7.06
N GLU A 91 6.51 -12.21 7.60
CA GLU A 91 5.86 -11.91 8.88
C GLU A 91 4.35 -12.22 8.82
N THR A 92 3.70 -11.94 7.68
CA THR A 92 2.28 -12.26 7.46
C THR A 92 2.03 -13.76 7.33
N GLU A 93 2.94 -14.51 6.70
CA GLU A 93 2.88 -15.98 6.61
C GLU A 93 2.99 -16.62 8.00
N GLU A 94 3.90 -16.11 8.83
CA GLU A 94 4.06 -16.57 10.21
C GLU A 94 2.79 -16.33 11.04
N ILE A 95 2.23 -15.12 10.97
CA ILE A 95 0.95 -14.78 11.62
C ILE A 95 -0.18 -15.67 11.07
N GLY A 96 -0.25 -15.86 9.75
CA GLY A 96 -1.26 -16.70 9.11
C GLY A 96 -1.18 -18.15 9.57
N SER A 97 0.04 -18.70 9.68
CA SER A 97 0.30 -20.03 10.22
C SER A 97 -0.16 -20.16 11.68
N GLN A 98 0.13 -19.15 12.51
CA GLN A 98 -0.34 -19.11 13.89
C GLN A 98 -1.87 -19.06 13.97
N VAL A 99 -2.52 -18.21 13.17
CA VAL A 99 -3.99 -18.11 13.11
C VAL A 99 -4.60 -19.45 12.69
N LEU A 100 -4.03 -20.14 11.71
CA LEU A 100 -4.50 -21.47 11.30
C LEU A 100 -4.39 -22.51 12.42
N LYS A 101 -3.29 -22.46 13.20
CA LYS A 101 -3.11 -23.32 14.38
C LYS A 101 -4.16 -23.03 15.46
N GLU A 102 -4.40 -21.75 15.76
CA GLU A 102 -5.42 -21.35 16.74
C GLU A 102 -6.83 -21.74 16.28
N LEU A 103 -7.17 -21.56 15.01
CA LEU A 103 -8.45 -21.99 14.45
C LEU A 103 -8.62 -23.52 14.55
N HIS A 104 -7.54 -24.29 14.36
CA HIS A 104 -7.58 -25.74 14.54
C HIS A 104 -7.88 -26.12 16.00
N GLU A 105 -7.21 -25.48 16.96
CA GLU A 105 -7.43 -25.71 18.39
C GLU A 105 -8.84 -25.27 18.83
N GLN A 106 -9.32 -24.14 18.32
CA GLN A 106 -10.70 -23.66 18.56
C GLN A 106 -11.71 -24.67 18.00
N ARG A 107 -11.49 -25.20 16.79
CA ARG A 107 -12.35 -26.23 16.21
C ARG A 107 -12.38 -27.48 17.10
N GLU A 108 -11.22 -27.94 17.57
CA GLU A 108 -11.14 -29.09 18.48
C GLU A 108 -11.89 -28.82 19.79
N THR A 109 -11.75 -27.63 20.36
CA THR A 109 -12.46 -27.20 21.58
C THR A 109 -13.97 -27.21 21.38
N ILE A 110 -14.46 -26.67 20.26
CA ILE A 110 -15.89 -26.70 19.91
C ILE A 110 -16.38 -28.14 19.74
N GLN A 111 -15.60 -29.01 19.08
CA GLN A 111 -15.94 -30.42 18.91
C GLN A 111 -16.02 -31.15 20.26
N LYS A 112 -15.06 -30.93 21.16
CA LYS A 112 -15.08 -31.46 22.53
C LYS A 112 -16.27 -30.93 23.32
N GLY A 113 -16.57 -29.63 23.21
CA GLY A 113 -17.74 -29.01 23.83
C GLY A 113 -19.05 -29.65 23.36
N ARG A 114 -19.21 -29.86 22.05
CA ARG A 114 -20.38 -30.55 21.47
C ARG A 114 -20.49 -32.00 21.93
N ALA A 115 -19.37 -32.72 22.01
CA ALA A 115 -19.36 -34.09 22.50
C ALA A 115 -19.81 -34.17 23.96
N ARG A 116 -19.28 -33.28 24.82
CA ARG A 116 -19.67 -33.16 26.24
C ARG A 116 -21.14 -32.78 26.38
N LEU A 117 -21.64 -31.82 25.61
CA LEU A 117 -23.06 -31.44 25.64
C LEU A 117 -23.95 -32.62 25.28
N ARG A 118 -23.61 -33.39 24.25
CA ARG A 118 -24.37 -34.59 23.88
C ARG A 118 -24.36 -35.66 24.98
N GLU A 119 -23.23 -35.82 25.67
CA GLU A 119 -23.11 -36.73 26.82
C GLU A 119 -23.95 -36.24 28.01
N THR A 120 -23.87 -34.95 28.32
CA THR A 120 -24.68 -34.30 29.36
C THR A 120 -26.17 -34.38 29.02
N ASP A 121 -26.61 -34.20 27.78
CA ASP A 121 -28.01 -34.40 27.38
C ASP A 121 -28.47 -35.85 27.62
N ALA A 122 -27.60 -36.83 27.34
CA ALA A 122 -27.87 -38.24 27.63
C ALA A 122 -27.91 -38.54 29.13
N GLU A 123 -27.09 -37.85 29.94
CA GLU A 123 -27.10 -37.94 31.40
C GLU A 123 -28.32 -37.24 32.02
N LEU A 124 -28.69 -36.06 31.53
CA LEU A 124 -29.88 -35.32 31.93
C LEU A 124 -31.15 -36.12 31.63
N GLY A 125 -31.22 -36.80 30.48
CA GLY A 125 -32.32 -37.71 30.18
C GLY A 125 -32.44 -38.86 31.19
N ARG A 126 -31.30 -39.45 31.62
CA ARG A 126 -31.27 -40.49 32.65
C ARG A 126 -31.62 -39.95 34.04
N GLY A 127 -31.07 -38.80 34.42
CA GLY A 127 -31.34 -38.12 35.68
C GLY A 127 -32.81 -37.71 35.80
N SER A 128 -33.39 -37.15 34.74
CA SER A 128 -34.81 -36.80 34.66
C SER A 128 -35.71 -38.01 34.88
N ARG A 129 -35.38 -39.16 34.27
CA ARG A 129 -36.12 -40.42 34.46
C ARG A 129 -36.04 -40.93 35.90
N LEU A 130 -34.85 -40.92 36.51
CA LEU A 130 -34.68 -41.32 37.91
C LEU A 130 -35.42 -40.39 38.87
N LEU A 131 -35.35 -39.09 38.63
CA LEU A 131 -36.00 -38.08 39.44
C LEU A 131 -37.53 -38.17 39.33
N SER A 132 -38.05 -38.42 38.13
CA SER A 132 -39.48 -38.70 37.91
C SER A 132 -39.93 -39.94 38.71
N ILE A 133 -39.15 -41.03 38.71
CA ILE A 133 -39.43 -42.23 39.53
C ILE A 133 -39.46 -41.87 41.03
N MET A 134 -38.51 -41.07 41.51
CA MET A 134 -38.49 -40.63 42.92
C MET A 134 -39.73 -39.81 43.28
N ILE A 135 -40.16 -38.89 42.39
CA ILE A 135 -41.37 -38.07 42.58
C ILE A 135 -42.61 -38.97 42.69
N PHE A 136 -42.79 -39.91 41.77
CA PHE A 136 -43.94 -40.82 41.81
C PHE A 136 -43.95 -41.68 43.08
N ARG A 137 -42.80 -42.18 43.52
CA ARG A 137 -42.70 -42.94 44.78
C ARG A 137 -43.07 -42.08 46.00
N ASN A 138 -42.65 -40.82 46.05
CA ASN A 138 -43.01 -39.90 47.12
C ASN A 138 -44.53 -39.63 47.17
N ILE A 139 -45.16 -39.43 46.00
CA ILE A 139 -46.61 -39.26 45.90
C ILE A 139 -47.34 -40.51 46.40
N GLN A 140 -46.90 -41.71 46.00
CA GLN A 140 -47.48 -42.97 46.48
C GLN A 140 -47.42 -43.09 48.01
N GLN A 141 -46.27 -42.80 48.61
CA GLN A 141 -46.10 -42.84 50.07
C GLN A 141 -47.07 -41.88 50.77
N ARG A 142 -47.23 -40.66 50.25
CA ARG A 142 -48.20 -39.70 50.80
C ARG A 142 -49.65 -40.19 50.70
N ILE A 143 -50.03 -40.79 49.57
CA ILE A 143 -51.40 -41.31 49.37
C ILE A 143 -51.68 -42.48 50.32
N ILE A 144 -50.74 -43.41 50.49
CA ILE A 144 -50.89 -44.54 51.42
C ILE A 144 -51.09 -44.03 52.85
N LEU A 145 -50.28 -43.07 53.29
CA LEU A 145 -50.38 -42.51 54.64
C LEU A 145 -51.73 -41.80 54.84
N ALA A 146 -52.21 -41.05 53.84
CA ALA A 146 -53.52 -40.39 53.89
C ALA A 146 -54.68 -41.41 53.97
N MET A 147 -54.62 -42.50 53.21
CA MET A 147 -55.62 -43.58 53.27
C MET A 147 -55.66 -44.25 54.64
N VAL A 148 -54.50 -44.58 55.22
CA VAL A 148 -54.43 -45.17 56.57
C VAL A 148 -55.02 -44.22 57.62
N ALA A 149 -54.64 -42.93 57.58
CA ALA A 149 -55.19 -41.93 58.49
C ALA A 149 -56.72 -41.81 58.37
N LEU A 150 -57.25 -41.79 57.13
CA LEU A 150 -58.69 -41.77 56.87
C LEU A 150 -59.40 -42.99 57.48
N THR A 151 -58.85 -44.20 57.29
CA THR A 151 -59.45 -45.42 57.84
C THR A 151 -59.50 -45.42 59.36
N LEU A 152 -58.45 -44.93 60.03
CA LEU A 152 -58.44 -44.79 61.50
C LEU A 152 -59.49 -43.80 62.00
N ILE A 153 -59.67 -42.67 61.30
CA ILE A 153 -60.71 -41.69 61.64
C ILE A 153 -62.10 -42.31 61.51
N ILE A 154 -62.36 -43.05 60.42
CA ILE A 154 -63.66 -43.71 60.20
C ILE A 154 -63.96 -44.71 61.33
N VAL A 155 -62.98 -45.56 61.70
CA VAL A 155 -63.14 -46.52 62.81
C VAL A 155 -63.40 -45.80 64.14
N ALA A 156 -62.68 -44.72 64.43
CA ALA A 156 -62.89 -43.93 65.64
C ALA A 156 -64.30 -43.30 65.67
N CYS A 157 -64.77 -42.74 64.55
CA CYS A 157 -66.13 -42.21 64.43
C CYS A 157 -67.19 -43.28 64.66
N ILE A 158 -67.02 -44.47 64.08
CA ILE A 158 -67.93 -45.61 64.28
C ILE A 158 -67.95 -46.03 65.75
N ALA A 159 -66.78 -46.18 66.38
CA ALA A 159 -66.68 -46.55 67.79
C ALA A 159 -67.38 -45.54 68.72
N ILE A 160 -67.19 -44.24 68.46
CA ILE A 160 -67.88 -43.17 69.20
C ILE A 160 -69.38 -43.25 68.99
N TYR A 161 -69.85 -43.44 67.76
CA TYR A 161 -71.28 -43.58 67.45
C TYR A 161 -71.93 -44.76 68.19
N TYR A 162 -71.29 -45.93 68.16
CA TYR A 162 -71.77 -47.10 68.91
C TYR A 162 -71.67 -46.91 70.42
N SER A 163 -70.61 -46.29 70.93
CA SER A 163 -70.48 -45.99 72.36
C SER A 163 -71.56 -45.03 72.84
N PHE A 164 -71.91 -44.01 72.06
CA PHE A 164 -72.99 -43.08 72.42
C PHE A 164 -74.36 -43.76 72.35
N LYS A 165 -74.61 -44.56 71.31
CA LYS A 165 -75.87 -45.30 71.17
C LYS A 165 -76.04 -46.40 72.23
N SER A 166 -74.96 -47.03 72.69
CA SER A 166 -75.02 -48.05 73.75
C SER A 166 -75.18 -47.45 75.16
N LYS A 167 -74.89 -46.16 75.35
CA LYS A 167 -74.99 -45.47 76.65
C LYS A 167 -76.32 -44.74 76.85
N SER A 168 -77.09 -44.55 75.77
CA SER A 168 -78.46 -44.05 75.80
C SER A 168 -79.46 -45.20 75.71
#